data_AF-A0A956I4Y4-F1
#
_entry.id   AF-A0A956I4Y4-F1
#
_cell.length_a   1.000
_cell.length_b   1.000
_cell.length_c   1.000
_cell.angle_alpha   90.00
_cell.angle_beta   90.00
_cell.angle_gamma   90.00
#
_symmetry.space_group_name_H-M   'P 1'
#
loop_
_entity.id
_entity.type
_entity.pdbx_description
1 polymer ?
#
loop_
_entity_poly.entity_id
_entity_poly.type
_entity_poly.pdbx_seq_one_letter_code
_entity_poly.pdbx_strand_id
1 'polypeptide(L)'
;MRFTWLSFALILAGCPDPEPVVDAGTDAGESPPDAGTDAGTDAGPPPTGCDLWTGDAGAPSGDPLPAPDAFDPPSGPGAPATTFEAAQLGVGCAYLPMGEADENHHNTGFFLDGYLVRPWAHERGRGGIAVWDFHDPCAPVLVANPLDEQIRETHSTGYSTIGGRWISVASLTGIELWDVSDVTAPVMVTDFALPEVRYPDAYMRTVMSTSWQAPYIYVGASDNGIYVVDAADPTAPELVGQYLPEPLFRVGQVIAVGNQLHVFSSEGSVAAIFDIRDPAHPRPIPGGTYSITNGTMDRLGRPIPLPAYFGMVNGGYMYHPRIGFSGGLAIFDVHDPSAPTFVGDFEAPGGDGGYVFIKEGVAFVGFSAYGATLDLADPTAPAMIHRYDHTGDVDTLTPFGNVVVVSVDDDAIDGQASVVVPFATEVDANGPAVNMVVPADGATDQPLTTRVGLTFTEFVSMNSVFRGSVILRGPDGVPLDAHLSGQEGIVHLWPERILAPSTTYTVEVPAGGITDLNGNPTTAAFTSSFTTVSCE
;
A
#
# COMPACT_ATOMS: atom_id res chain seq x y z
N MET A 1 -29.41 3.28 -1.88
CA MET A 1 -30.61 4.03 -1.37
C MET A 1 -30.22 5.51 -1.24
N ARG A 2 -30.95 6.49 -1.79
CA ARG A 2 -30.52 7.92 -1.85
C ARG A 2 -30.11 8.47 -0.47
N PHE A 3 -28.84 8.80 -0.27
CA PHE A 3 -28.37 9.54 0.91
C PHE A 3 -28.88 10.98 0.86
N THR A 4 -30.00 11.23 1.55
CA THR A 4 -30.45 12.58 1.89
C THR A 4 -29.65 13.10 3.09
N TRP A 5 -28.91 14.19 2.85
CA TRP A 5 -28.28 15.03 3.86
C TRP A 5 -29.30 15.48 4.91
N LEU A 6 -29.10 15.10 6.18
CA LEU A 6 -29.86 15.65 7.30
C LEU A 6 -29.19 16.94 7.78
N SER A 7 -29.73 18.09 7.38
CA SER A 7 -29.43 19.38 7.99
C SER A 7 -29.97 19.42 9.42
N PHE A 8 -29.10 19.42 10.43
CA PHE A 8 -29.51 19.64 11.81
C PHE A 8 -29.84 21.13 12.03
N ALA A 9 -31.14 21.44 12.17
CA ALA A 9 -31.60 22.70 12.70
C ALA A 9 -31.58 22.65 14.24
N LEU A 10 -30.82 23.55 14.85
CA LEU A 10 -30.74 23.76 16.29
C LEU A 10 -32.08 24.26 16.82
N ILE A 11 -32.78 23.48 17.64
CA ILE A 11 -33.93 23.95 18.44
C ILE A 11 -33.59 23.80 19.92
N LEU A 12 -33.42 24.95 20.58
CA LEU A 12 -33.31 25.09 22.02
C LEU A 12 -34.66 24.84 22.70
N ALA A 13 -34.78 23.80 23.54
CA ALA A 13 -35.78 23.76 24.61
C ALA A 13 -35.43 22.73 25.72
N GLY A 14 -35.10 23.26 26.91
CA GLY A 14 -35.55 22.77 28.24
C GLY A 14 -35.00 21.46 28.82
N CYS A 15 -34.14 21.57 29.83
CA CYS A 15 -33.88 20.51 30.83
C CYS A 15 -35.15 20.13 31.62
N PRO A 16 -35.20 18.89 32.13
CA PRO A 16 -35.32 18.72 33.58
C PRO A 16 -34.28 17.76 34.19
N ASP A 17 -34.10 17.96 35.49
CA ASP A 17 -33.05 17.51 36.42
C ASP A 17 -32.78 15.98 36.58
N PRO A 18 -31.62 15.61 37.17
CA PRO A 18 -31.05 14.25 37.18
C PRO A 18 -31.38 13.49 38.47
N GLU A 19 -31.22 12.15 38.50
CA GLU A 19 -30.79 11.32 39.65
C GLU A 19 -30.70 9.81 39.25
N PRO A 20 -29.92 8.95 39.96
CA PRO A 20 -28.78 9.21 40.82
C PRO A 20 -27.52 8.39 40.43
N VAL A 21 -26.40 8.87 40.97
CA VAL A 21 -25.06 8.25 40.93
C VAL A 21 -25.06 6.92 41.68
N VAL A 22 -24.49 5.88 41.06
CA VAL A 22 -24.05 4.68 41.77
C VAL A 22 -22.53 4.74 41.86
N ASP A 23 -22.05 5.06 43.05
CA ASP A 23 -20.67 4.85 43.48
C ASP A 23 -20.54 3.40 43.95
N ALA A 24 -19.61 2.66 43.34
CA ALA A 24 -18.98 1.52 43.98
C ALA A 24 -17.62 1.26 43.34
N GLY A 25 -16.58 1.84 43.95
CA GLY A 25 -15.52 1.03 44.53
C GLY A 25 -14.52 0.39 43.57
N THR A 26 -13.33 0.99 43.57
CA THR A 26 -12.04 0.40 43.23
C THR A 26 -11.89 -1.06 43.67
N ASP A 27 -11.46 -1.91 42.74
CA ASP A 27 -10.52 -2.99 43.06
C ASP A 27 -9.49 -3.09 41.94
N ALA A 28 -8.23 -3.13 42.35
CA ALA A 28 -7.06 -3.10 41.49
C ALA A 28 -6.87 -4.44 40.78
N GLY A 29 -6.66 -4.40 39.47
CA GLY A 29 -6.26 -5.53 38.65
C GLY A 29 -5.46 -5.03 37.45
N GLU A 30 -4.14 -5.08 37.60
CA GLU A 30 -3.06 -5.00 36.59
C GLU A 30 -3.37 -4.24 35.28
N SER A 31 -2.90 -3.00 35.22
CA SER A 31 -2.73 -2.24 33.98
C SER A 31 -1.82 -3.00 33.00
N PRO A 32 -2.17 -3.09 31.70
CA PRO A 32 -1.20 -3.46 30.68
C PRO A 32 -0.06 -2.43 30.64
N PRO A 33 1.14 -2.79 30.20
CA PRO A 33 2.23 -1.83 30.06
C PRO A 33 1.82 -0.69 29.12
N ASP A 34 2.09 0.52 29.59
CA ASP A 34 1.88 1.80 28.92
C ASP A 34 2.67 1.84 27.60
N ALA A 35 2.02 1.45 26.50
CA ALA A 35 2.53 1.62 25.16
C ALA A 35 2.31 3.09 24.73
N GLY A 36 3.22 3.96 25.18
CA GLY A 36 3.66 5.19 24.53
C GLY A 36 2.59 6.18 24.04
N THR A 37 2.12 7.07 24.91
CA THR A 37 1.35 8.28 24.52
C THR A 37 2.21 9.55 24.40
N ASP A 38 3.52 9.48 24.13
CA ASP A 38 4.42 10.66 24.12
C ASP A 38 4.94 11.12 22.74
N ALA A 39 4.41 10.58 21.64
CA ALA A 39 4.89 10.82 20.26
C ALA A 39 4.77 12.28 19.72
N GLY A 40 4.48 13.26 20.56
CA GLY A 40 4.27 14.66 20.17
C GLY A 40 5.49 15.56 20.42
N THR A 41 6.15 15.96 19.32
CA THR A 41 7.08 17.11 19.16
C THR A 41 8.56 16.99 19.55
N ASP A 42 8.99 16.03 20.37
CA ASP A 42 10.42 15.81 20.66
C ASP A 42 10.81 14.36 20.39
N ALA A 43 10.80 13.96 19.12
CA ALA A 43 11.21 12.61 18.77
C ALA A 43 12.73 12.37 19.01
N GLY A 44 13.49 13.35 19.50
CA GLY A 44 14.94 13.28 19.65
C GLY A 44 15.67 13.33 18.31
N PRO A 45 17.00 13.16 18.26
CA PRO A 45 17.72 12.99 17.00
C PRO A 45 17.26 11.71 16.29
N PRO A 46 17.36 11.64 14.95
CA PRO A 46 17.09 10.40 14.25
C PRO A 46 17.92 9.23 14.76
N PRO A 47 17.38 8.00 14.75
CA PRO A 47 18.15 6.82 15.11
C PRO A 47 19.33 6.67 14.15
N THR A 48 20.51 6.39 14.70
CA THR A 48 21.74 6.19 13.91
C THR A 48 22.08 4.71 13.76
N GLY A 49 21.64 3.87 14.69
CA GLY A 49 22.07 2.47 14.79
C GLY A 49 23.51 2.30 15.30
N CYS A 50 24.18 3.37 15.72
CA CYS A 50 25.56 3.31 16.22
C CYS A 50 25.70 2.50 17.53
N ASP A 51 24.64 2.44 18.33
CA ASP A 51 24.54 1.65 19.55
C ASP A 51 24.54 0.14 19.29
N LEU A 52 24.12 -0.28 18.09
CA LEU A 52 24.10 -1.66 17.63
C LEU A 52 25.43 -2.08 16.97
N TRP A 53 26.36 -1.14 16.74
CA TRP A 53 27.63 -1.42 16.08
C TRP A 53 28.63 -2.11 17.01
N THR A 54 28.98 -3.35 16.70
CA THR A 54 29.94 -4.16 17.48
C THR A 54 31.35 -4.18 16.91
N GLY A 55 31.64 -3.41 15.86
CA GLY A 55 32.95 -3.36 15.21
C GLY A 55 33.18 -4.35 14.07
N ASP A 56 32.15 -5.12 13.68
CA ASP A 56 32.19 -6.04 12.54
C ASP A 56 30.97 -5.80 11.66
N ALA A 57 31.20 -5.35 10.43
CA ALA A 57 30.16 -5.30 9.41
C ALA A 57 29.97 -6.72 8.88
N GLY A 58 28.74 -7.07 8.53
CA GLY A 58 28.43 -8.41 8.05
C GLY A 58 29.43 -8.93 7.02
N ALA A 59 29.95 -10.14 7.26
CA ALA A 59 30.77 -10.83 6.26
C ALA A 59 29.94 -10.98 4.98
N PRO A 60 30.54 -10.74 3.79
CA PRO A 60 29.90 -11.06 2.52
C PRO A 60 29.34 -12.47 2.50
N SER A 61 28.32 -12.68 1.67
CA SER A 61 27.98 -14.04 1.27
C SER A 61 29.21 -14.70 0.66
N GLY A 62 29.64 -15.84 1.19
CA GLY A 62 30.66 -16.65 0.52
C GLY A 62 30.18 -17.22 -0.83
N ASP A 63 28.88 -17.14 -1.10
CA ASP A 63 28.23 -17.71 -2.28
C ASP A 63 28.16 -16.72 -3.44
N PRO A 64 28.43 -17.17 -4.68
CA PRO A 64 28.24 -16.36 -5.88
C PRO A 64 26.79 -15.85 -5.97
N LEU A 65 26.61 -14.61 -6.43
CA LEU A 65 25.27 -14.14 -6.80
C LEU A 65 24.71 -15.01 -7.94
N PRO A 66 23.44 -15.42 -7.86
CA PRO A 66 22.72 -15.96 -9.01
C PRO A 66 22.73 -14.97 -10.18
N ALA A 67 22.52 -15.47 -11.41
CA ALA A 67 22.29 -14.60 -12.55
C ALA A 67 21.02 -13.76 -12.34
N PRO A 68 20.93 -12.52 -12.88
CA PRO A 68 19.77 -11.65 -12.72
C PRO A 68 18.41 -12.30 -13.05
N ASP A 69 18.38 -13.21 -14.01
CA ASP A 69 17.20 -13.91 -14.52
C ASP A 69 17.01 -15.31 -13.92
N ALA A 70 17.78 -15.68 -12.88
CA ALA A 70 17.77 -17.01 -12.30
C ALA A 70 16.66 -17.23 -11.24
N PHE A 71 15.61 -16.41 -11.24
CA PHE A 71 14.45 -16.62 -10.38
C PHE A 71 13.57 -17.76 -10.89
N ASP A 72 12.83 -18.40 -9.99
CA ASP A 72 11.86 -19.41 -10.38
C ASP A 72 10.70 -18.75 -11.13
N PRO A 73 10.38 -19.19 -12.37
CA PRO A 73 9.26 -18.64 -13.11
C PRO A 73 7.94 -18.87 -12.35
N PRO A 74 6.90 -18.07 -12.62
CA PRO A 74 5.56 -18.33 -12.10
C PRO A 74 5.13 -19.78 -12.30
N SER A 75 4.63 -20.42 -11.25
CA SER A 75 4.08 -21.79 -11.34
C SER A 75 2.72 -21.83 -12.05
N GLY A 76 2.01 -20.71 -12.02
CA GLY A 76 0.70 -20.53 -12.61
C GLY A 76 0.69 -20.19 -14.11
N PRO A 77 -0.53 -19.99 -14.67
CA PRO A 77 -0.76 -19.71 -16.08
C PRO A 77 -0.13 -18.41 -16.60
N GLY A 78 0.09 -17.44 -15.71
CA GLY A 78 0.67 -16.13 -16.04
C GLY A 78 -0.37 -15.02 -16.17
N ALA A 79 0.11 -13.79 -16.34
CA ALA A 79 -0.71 -12.60 -16.53
C ALA A 79 -1.44 -12.59 -17.89
N PRO A 80 -2.36 -11.63 -18.13
CA PRO A 80 -3.14 -11.54 -19.37
C PRO A 80 -2.30 -11.60 -20.64
N ALA A 81 -2.59 -12.56 -21.52
CA ALA A 81 -1.85 -12.79 -22.77
C ALA A 81 -2.72 -12.67 -24.03
N THR A 82 -3.92 -12.08 -23.89
CA THR A 82 -4.88 -11.89 -24.98
C THR A 82 -4.67 -10.55 -25.68
N THR A 83 -4.69 -10.54 -27.01
CA THR A 83 -4.78 -9.33 -27.84
C THR A 83 -6.23 -8.97 -28.12
N PHE A 84 -6.54 -7.68 -28.24
CA PHE A 84 -7.90 -7.17 -28.43
C PHE A 84 -8.04 -6.37 -29.72
N GLU A 85 -9.22 -6.46 -30.33
CA GLU A 85 -9.62 -5.54 -31.39
C GLU A 85 -9.94 -4.16 -30.81
N ALA A 86 -9.73 -3.09 -31.59
CA ALA A 86 -9.99 -1.72 -31.13
C ALA A 86 -11.43 -1.48 -30.64
N ALA A 87 -12.40 -2.26 -31.16
CA ALA A 87 -13.80 -2.18 -30.75
C ALA A 87 -14.10 -2.81 -29.37
N GLN A 88 -13.16 -3.57 -28.80
CA GLN A 88 -13.28 -4.19 -27.48
C GLN A 88 -12.72 -3.30 -26.36
N LEU A 89 -11.96 -2.27 -26.68
CA LEU A 89 -11.40 -1.36 -25.68
C LEU A 89 -12.52 -0.59 -24.95
N GLY A 90 -12.43 -0.54 -23.63
CA GLY A 90 -13.44 0.10 -22.78
C GLY A 90 -14.74 -0.70 -22.63
N VAL A 91 -14.84 -1.91 -23.19
CA VAL A 91 -16.02 -2.77 -23.09
C VAL A 91 -15.71 -3.95 -22.17
N GLY A 92 -16.50 -4.11 -21.11
CA GLY A 92 -16.37 -5.24 -20.20
C GLY A 92 -16.52 -6.59 -20.91
N CYS A 93 -15.58 -7.50 -20.69
CA CYS A 93 -15.57 -8.81 -21.36
C CYS A 93 -15.77 -10.01 -20.43
N ALA A 94 -15.54 -9.84 -19.13
CA ALA A 94 -15.80 -10.86 -18.11
C ALA A 94 -16.15 -10.21 -16.77
N TYR A 95 -16.88 -10.94 -15.92
CA TYR A 95 -17.10 -10.60 -14.52
C TYR A 95 -16.33 -11.59 -13.63
N LEU A 96 -16.01 -11.15 -12.41
CA LEU A 96 -15.24 -11.95 -11.44
C LEU A 96 -16.04 -12.20 -10.14
N PRO A 97 -17.08 -13.05 -10.16
CA PRO A 97 -17.84 -13.38 -8.95
C PRO A 97 -17.04 -14.33 -8.03
N MET A 98 -17.07 -14.10 -6.73
CA MET A 98 -16.27 -14.80 -5.73
C MET A 98 -16.96 -16.04 -5.14
N GLY A 99 -17.67 -16.80 -5.97
CA GLY A 99 -18.37 -18.02 -5.57
C GLY A 99 -19.70 -17.78 -4.85
N GLU A 100 -20.25 -18.81 -4.21
CA GLU A 100 -21.62 -18.78 -3.64
C GLU A 100 -21.78 -17.86 -2.43
N ALA A 101 -20.68 -17.57 -1.71
CA ALA A 101 -20.68 -16.73 -0.52
C ALA A 101 -20.49 -15.24 -0.84
N ASP A 102 -20.25 -14.91 -2.12
CA ASP A 102 -20.03 -13.56 -2.62
C ASP A 102 -21.23 -12.65 -2.32
N GLU A 103 -20.96 -11.52 -1.68
CA GLU A 103 -21.95 -10.48 -1.39
C GLU A 103 -21.81 -9.25 -2.30
N ASN A 104 -21.01 -9.36 -3.37
CA ASN A 104 -20.75 -8.32 -4.37
C ASN A 104 -20.06 -7.07 -3.79
N HIS A 105 -19.17 -7.28 -2.81
CA HIS A 105 -18.37 -6.25 -2.13
C HIS A 105 -16.90 -6.47 -2.47
N HIS A 106 -16.41 -5.80 -3.52
CA HIS A 106 -15.11 -6.10 -4.14
C HIS A 106 -14.19 -4.89 -4.19
N ASN A 107 -12.96 -5.08 -3.70
CA ASN A 107 -11.91 -4.07 -3.76
C ASN A 107 -10.79 -4.49 -4.71
N THR A 108 -9.56 -4.42 -4.25
CA THR A 108 -8.37 -4.59 -5.07
C THR A 108 -8.06 -6.07 -5.36
N GLY A 109 -6.97 -6.28 -6.11
CA GLY A 109 -6.37 -7.57 -6.37
C GLY A 109 -4.90 -7.38 -6.71
N PHE A 110 -4.14 -8.47 -6.70
CA PHE A 110 -2.72 -8.47 -7.05
C PHE A 110 -2.34 -9.81 -7.67
N PHE A 111 -1.19 -9.86 -8.31
CA PHE A 111 -0.68 -11.11 -8.88
C PHE A 111 0.32 -11.78 -7.95
N LEU A 112 0.16 -13.09 -7.75
CA LEU A 112 1.17 -13.95 -7.14
C LEU A 112 1.33 -15.21 -7.98
N ASP A 113 2.58 -15.55 -8.28
CA ASP A 113 2.96 -16.81 -8.92
C ASP A 113 2.15 -17.13 -10.20
N GLY A 114 1.74 -16.11 -10.94
CA GLY A 114 1.01 -16.23 -12.21
C GLY A 114 -0.51 -16.32 -12.08
N TYR A 115 -1.06 -16.09 -10.89
CA TYR A 115 -2.51 -16.03 -10.64
C TYR A 115 -2.94 -14.64 -10.17
N LEU A 116 -4.16 -14.24 -10.53
CA LEU A 116 -4.82 -13.08 -9.94
C LEU A 116 -5.40 -13.49 -8.58
N VAL A 117 -4.85 -12.94 -7.50
CA VAL A 117 -5.28 -13.15 -6.11
C VAL A 117 -6.11 -11.96 -5.66
N ARG A 118 -7.27 -12.23 -5.07
CA ARG A 118 -8.24 -11.23 -4.64
C ARG A 118 -8.79 -11.58 -3.26
N PRO A 119 -8.25 -10.98 -2.19
CA PRO A 119 -8.96 -10.92 -0.92
C PRO A 119 -10.28 -10.19 -1.14
N TRP A 120 -11.37 -10.77 -0.66
CA TRP A 120 -12.70 -10.19 -0.74
C TRP A 120 -13.47 -10.52 0.52
N ALA A 121 -14.26 -9.58 1.01
CA ALA A 121 -15.16 -9.76 2.14
C ALA A 121 -16.08 -8.54 2.22
N HIS A 122 -17.31 -8.74 2.67
CA HIS A 122 -18.11 -7.62 3.14
C HIS A 122 -17.46 -7.04 4.42
N GLU A 123 -17.62 -5.74 4.66
CA GLU A 123 -17.24 -5.08 5.92
C GLU A 123 -17.54 -5.84 7.23
N ARG A 124 -18.61 -6.66 7.26
CA ARG A 124 -19.09 -7.39 8.44
C ARG A 124 -18.35 -8.71 8.68
N GLY A 125 -17.36 -9.01 7.86
CA GLY A 125 -16.66 -10.28 7.86
C GLY A 125 -17.28 -11.23 6.84
N ARG A 126 -16.84 -12.49 6.90
CA ARG A 126 -17.21 -13.58 5.97
C ARG A 126 -16.82 -13.26 4.53
N GLY A 127 -15.65 -13.73 4.15
CA GLY A 127 -15.09 -13.57 2.82
C GLY A 127 -14.08 -14.65 2.52
N GLY A 128 -13.11 -14.37 1.65
CA GLY A 128 -12.05 -15.31 1.33
C GLY A 128 -10.94 -14.75 0.47
N ILE A 129 -10.05 -15.64 0.06
CA ILE A 129 -8.97 -15.35 -0.88
C ILE A 129 -9.31 -16.03 -2.21
N ALA A 130 -9.92 -15.28 -3.14
CA ALA A 130 -10.24 -15.80 -4.46
C ALA A 130 -8.99 -15.80 -5.35
N VAL A 131 -8.70 -16.92 -5.98
CA VAL A 131 -7.52 -17.11 -6.85
C VAL A 131 -8.00 -17.50 -8.23
N TRP A 132 -7.59 -16.74 -9.23
CA TRP A 132 -8.04 -16.88 -10.61
C TRP A 132 -6.89 -17.23 -11.54
N ASP A 133 -7.10 -18.23 -12.39
CA ASP A 133 -6.41 -18.29 -13.67
C ASP A 133 -6.93 -17.12 -14.51
N PHE A 134 -6.02 -16.21 -14.84
CA PHE A 134 -6.30 -14.94 -15.49
C PHE A 134 -5.47 -14.76 -16.77
N HIS A 135 -4.95 -15.86 -17.34
CA HIS A 135 -4.16 -15.83 -18.57
C HIS A 135 -5.02 -15.40 -19.78
N ASP A 136 -6.25 -15.91 -19.87
CA ASP A 136 -7.30 -15.32 -20.71
C ASP A 136 -8.22 -14.44 -19.84
N PRO A 137 -8.01 -13.11 -19.82
CA PRO A 137 -8.74 -12.19 -18.95
C PRO A 137 -10.24 -12.11 -19.27
N CYS A 138 -10.68 -12.56 -20.46
CA CYS A 138 -12.09 -12.57 -20.84
C CYS A 138 -12.77 -13.94 -20.64
N ALA A 139 -12.02 -14.94 -20.18
CA ALA A 139 -12.55 -16.22 -19.73
C ALA A 139 -11.84 -16.69 -18.44
N PRO A 140 -11.83 -15.87 -17.38
CA PRO A 140 -11.10 -16.17 -16.16
C PRO A 140 -11.71 -17.39 -15.46
N VAL A 141 -10.87 -18.21 -14.82
CA VAL A 141 -11.30 -19.42 -14.11
C VAL A 141 -10.95 -19.32 -12.64
N LEU A 142 -11.97 -19.41 -11.78
CA LEU A 142 -11.78 -19.46 -10.33
C LEU A 142 -11.14 -20.81 -9.95
N VAL A 143 -9.93 -20.76 -9.40
CA VAL A 143 -9.10 -21.92 -9.03
C VAL A 143 -9.27 -22.27 -7.56
N ALA A 144 -9.28 -21.25 -6.70
CA ALA A 144 -9.44 -21.42 -5.26
C ALA A 144 -10.23 -20.26 -4.66
N ASN A 145 -10.91 -20.53 -3.55
CA ASN A 145 -11.61 -19.51 -2.77
C ASN A 145 -11.81 -20.00 -1.32
N PRO A 146 -10.74 -20.29 -0.56
CA PRO A 146 -10.89 -20.58 0.86
C PRO A 146 -11.51 -19.39 1.58
N LEU A 147 -12.45 -19.71 2.45
CA LEU A 147 -13.22 -18.71 3.19
C LEU A 147 -12.69 -18.59 4.62
N ASP A 148 -12.78 -17.40 5.16
CA ASP A 148 -12.66 -17.14 6.59
C ASP A 148 -13.81 -16.24 7.04
N GLU A 149 -14.20 -16.34 8.32
CA GLU A 149 -15.28 -15.55 8.90
C GLU A 149 -14.77 -14.20 9.41
N GLN A 150 -13.48 -14.11 9.78
CA GLN A 150 -12.86 -12.92 10.36
C GLN A 150 -12.29 -11.98 9.29
N ILE A 151 -11.99 -12.46 8.09
CA ILE A 151 -11.49 -11.62 7.00
C ILE A 151 -12.47 -10.48 6.73
N ARG A 152 -11.94 -9.26 6.73
CA ARG A 152 -12.67 -8.02 6.47
C ARG A 152 -12.24 -7.47 5.12
N GLU A 153 -13.12 -6.65 4.57
CA GLU A 153 -12.84 -5.77 3.45
C GLU A 153 -11.40 -5.22 3.48
N THR A 154 -10.62 -5.64 2.48
CA THR A 154 -9.17 -5.43 2.40
C THR A 154 -8.86 -4.51 1.23
N HIS A 155 -8.13 -3.43 1.50
CA HIS A 155 -7.79 -2.40 0.50
C HIS A 155 -6.34 -2.45 0.03
N SER A 156 -5.48 -3.15 0.76
CA SER A 156 -4.09 -3.38 0.38
C SER A 156 -3.55 -4.66 1.00
N THR A 157 -2.54 -5.25 0.37
CA THR A 157 -1.97 -6.52 0.80
C THR A 157 -0.46 -6.52 0.59
N GLY A 158 0.29 -6.61 1.69
CA GLY A 158 1.74 -6.80 1.64
C GLY A 158 2.12 -8.27 1.42
N TYR A 159 3.25 -8.51 0.77
CA TYR A 159 3.82 -9.84 0.50
C TYR A 159 5.21 -10.00 1.12
N SER A 160 5.48 -11.19 1.68
CA SER A 160 6.77 -11.55 2.29
C SER A 160 7.20 -12.95 1.89
N THR A 161 8.52 -13.15 1.80
CA THR A 161 9.16 -14.47 1.58
C THR A 161 9.84 -15.02 2.83
N ILE A 162 9.66 -14.39 4.00
CA ILE A 162 10.28 -14.84 5.26
C ILE A 162 9.66 -16.18 5.67
N GLY A 163 10.49 -17.23 5.69
CA GLY A 163 10.09 -18.56 6.17
C GLY A 163 8.99 -19.26 5.35
N GLY A 164 8.65 -18.74 4.17
CA GLY A 164 7.52 -19.16 3.33
C GLY A 164 7.01 -17.97 2.50
N ARG A 165 5.96 -18.15 1.70
CA ARG A 165 5.30 -17.02 1.03
C ARG A 165 4.07 -16.62 1.81
N TRP A 166 3.94 -15.34 2.15
CA TRP A 166 2.88 -14.85 3.03
C TRP A 166 2.19 -13.62 2.46
N ILE A 167 0.92 -13.46 2.79
CA ILE A 167 0.18 -12.21 2.61
C ILE A 167 -0.48 -11.76 3.92
N SER A 168 -0.68 -10.45 4.06
CA SER A 168 -1.43 -9.84 5.16
C SER A 168 -2.71 -9.20 4.63
N VAL A 169 -3.85 -9.51 5.26
CA VAL A 169 -5.16 -8.94 4.92
C VAL A 169 -5.85 -8.39 6.17
N ALA A 170 -6.89 -7.57 6.01
CA ALA A 170 -7.63 -7.02 7.14
C ALA A 170 -8.53 -8.10 7.76
N SER A 171 -8.68 -8.07 9.09
CA SER A 171 -9.66 -8.88 9.81
C SER A 171 -10.59 -7.99 10.65
N LEU A 172 -11.67 -8.55 11.17
CA LEU A 172 -12.64 -7.84 12.02
C LEU A 172 -12.01 -7.27 13.29
N THR A 173 -10.94 -7.90 13.79
CA THR A 173 -10.26 -7.51 15.03
C THR A 173 -8.80 -7.07 14.82
N GLY A 174 -8.28 -7.13 13.60
CA GLY A 174 -6.90 -6.75 13.33
C GLY A 174 -6.48 -7.13 11.91
N ILE A 175 -5.50 -8.03 11.80
CA ILE A 175 -4.97 -8.52 10.52
C ILE A 175 -4.91 -10.04 10.52
N GLU A 176 -5.13 -10.64 9.35
CA GLU A 176 -4.86 -12.05 9.10
C GLU A 176 -3.56 -12.23 8.31
N LEU A 177 -2.80 -13.26 8.67
CA LEU A 177 -1.62 -13.73 7.95
C LEU A 177 -1.93 -15.09 7.31
N TRP A 178 -1.80 -15.13 5.99
CA TRP A 178 -2.09 -16.31 5.18
C TRP A 178 -0.81 -16.86 4.57
N ASP A 179 -0.62 -18.17 4.68
CA ASP A 179 0.41 -18.90 3.93
C ASP A 179 -0.09 -19.10 2.50
N VAL A 180 0.69 -18.57 1.55
CA VAL A 180 0.44 -18.63 0.11
C VAL A 180 1.60 -19.32 -0.63
N SER A 181 2.34 -20.18 0.07
CA SER A 181 3.41 -20.99 -0.53
C SER A 181 2.89 -21.86 -1.67
N ASP A 182 1.66 -22.36 -1.55
CA ASP A 182 0.83 -22.81 -2.67
C ASP A 182 -0.30 -21.79 -2.87
N VAL A 183 -0.15 -20.93 -3.88
CA VAL A 183 -1.13 -19.88 -4.18
C VAL A 183 -2.49 -20.47 -4.60
N THR A 184 -2.55 -21.73 -5.04
CA THR A 184 -3.81 -22.40 -5.40
C THR A 184 -4.51 -23.06 -4.21
N ALA A 185 -3.88 -23.04 -3.04
CA ALA A 185 -4.44 -23.54 -1.79
C ALA A 185 -4.01 -22.63 -0.62
N PRO A 186 -4.38 -21.33 -0.62
CA PRO A 186 -3.95 -20.42 0.43
C PRO A 186 -4.59 -20.81 1.78
N VAL A 187 -3.84 -20.67 2.86
CA VAL A 187 -4.25 -21.11 4.20
C VAL A 187 -4.16 -19.95 5.18
N MET A 188 -5.27 -19.62 5.84
CA MET A 188 -5.26 -18.70 6.98
C MET A 188 -4.54 -19.37 8.14
N VAL A 189 -3.45 -18.76 8.63
CA VAL A 189 -2.63 -19.32 9.70
C VAL A 189 -2.82 -18.57 11.01
N THR A 190 -2.87 -17.24 10.94
CA THR A 190 -2.94 -16.38 12.12
C THR A 190 -3.96 -15.28 11.91
N ASP A 191 -4.95 -15.17 12.80
CA ASP A 191 -5.75 -13.96 12.98
C ASP A 191 -5.22 -13.20 14.19
N PHE A 192 -4.54 -12.10 13.94
CA PHE A 192 -3.86 -11.30 14.94
C PHE A 192 -4.71 -10.09 15.33
N ALA A 193 -5.31 -10.18 16.51
CA ALA A 193 -6.11 -9.09 17.07
C ALA A 193 -5.22 -7.90 17.47
N LEU A 194 -5.61 -6.70 17.03
CA LEU A 194 -4.97 -5.45 17.40
C LEU A 194 -5.77 -4.76 18.51
N PRO A 195 -5.12 -4.18 19.55
CA PRO A 195 -5.82 -3.47 20.62
C PRO A 195 -6.71 -2.36 20.08
N GLU A 196 -7.91 -2.17 20.63
CA GLU A 196 -8.87 -1.15 20.21
C GLU A 196 -9.41 -1.24 18.76
N VAL A 197 -8.95 -2.20 17.96
CA VAL A 197 -9.60 -2.49 16.68
C VAL A 197 -10.92 -3.19 16.94
N ARG A 198 -12.02 -2.65 16.40
CA ARG A 198 -13.35 -3.20 16.59
C ARG A 198 -14.29 -2.86 15.46
N TYR A 199 -15.11 -3.85 15.10
CA TYR A 199 -16.22 -3.70 14.16
C TYR A 199 -17.49 -4.32 14.76
N PRO A 200 -18.69 -3.76 14.50
CA PRO A 200 -18.97 -2.53 13.77
C PRO A 200 -18.72 -1.27 14.60
N ASP A 201 -18.19 -0.22 13.98
CA ASP A 201 -17.90 1.06 14.66
C ASP A 201 -17.81 2.25 13.68
N ALA A 202 -18.67 2.27 12.65
CA ALA A 202 -18.69 3.32 11.62
C ALA A 202 -17.30 3.64 11.04
N TYR A 203 -16.50 2.59 10.82
CA TYR A 203 -15.12 2.66 10.29
C TYR A 203 -14.12 3.47 11.11
N MET A 204 -14.47 3.88 12.33
CA MET A 204 -13.62 4.74 13.15
C MET A 204 -12.38 4.00 13.64
N ARG A 205 -12.46 2.68 13.88
CA ARG A 205 -11.38 1.88 14.50
C ARG A 205 -11.18 0.52 13.85
N THR A 206 -11.16 0.51 12.52
CA THR A 206 -11.00 -0.70 11.70
C THR A 206 -9.67 -0.64 10.95
N VAL A 207 -9.10 -1.80 10.62
CA VAL A 207 -7.96 -1.85 9.70
C VAL A 207 -8.41 -1.45 8.30
N MET A 208 -7.69 -0.48 7.75
CA MET A 208 -7.89 0.09 6.42
C MET A 208 -6.87 -0.47 5.43
N SER A 209 -5.60 -0.60 5.83
CA SER A 209 -4.52 -1.00 4.94
C SER A 209 -3.41 -1.73 5.69
N THR A 210 -2.68 -2.57 4.95
CA THR A 210 -1.43 -3.19 5.36
C THR A 210 -0.32 -2.86 4.36
N SER A 211 0.90 -2.64 4.86
CA SER A 211 2.12 -2.55 4.05
C SER A 211 3.23 -3.37 4.71
N TRP A 212 3.71 -4.40 4.01
CA TRP A 212 4.69 -5.35 4.56
C TRP A 212 6.10 -5.05 4.06
N GLN A 213 6.85 -4.27 4.84
CA GLN A 213 8.29 -4.12 4.71
C GLN A 213 8.97 -5.06 5.70
N ALA A 214 9.14 -6.30 5.27
CA ALA A 214 9.39 -7.39 6.19
C ALA A 214 10.65 -7.15 7.07
N PRO A 215 10.68 -7.68 8.31
CA PRO A 215 9.60 -8.44 8.94
C PRO A 215 8.42 -7.58 9.41
N TYR A 216 8.50 -6.25 9.33
CA TYR A 216 7.48 -5.36 9.89
C TYR A 216 6.29 -5.15 8.94
N ILE A 217 5.09 -5.27 9.49
CA ILE A 217 3.84 -4.88 8.85
C ILE A 217 3.38 -3.58 9.49
N TYR A 218 3.26 -2.55 8.66
CA TYR A 218 2.62 -1.29 9.03
C TYR A 218 1.12 -1.41 8.72
N VAL A 219 0.28 -1.10 9.70
CA VAL A 219 -1.17 -1.25 9.59
C VAL A 219 -1.83 0.11 9.78
N GLY A 220 -2.47 0.63 8.75
CA GLY A 220 -3.32 1.82 8.84
C GLY A 220 -4.69 1.45 9.41
N ALA A 221 -5.10 2.11 10.50
CA ALA A 221 -6.25 1.68 11.29
C ALA A 221 -7.17 2.84 11.74
N SER A 222 -7.51 3.73 10.81
CA SER A 222 -8.44 4.85 11.04
C SER A 222 -8.04 5.73 12.24
N ASP A 223 -8.93 5.94 13.22
CA ASP A 223 -8.67 6.75 14.42
C ASP A 223 -7.66 6.09 15.38
N ASN A 224 -7.35 4.80 15.20
CA ASN A 224 -6.30 4.11 15.97
C ASN A 224 -4.89 4.40 15.44
N GLY A 225 -4.78 5.10 14.30
CA GLY A 225 -3.50 5.51 13.72
C GLY A 225 -2.79 4.36 13.01
N ILE A 226 -1.52 4.16 13.34
CA ILE A 226 -0.61 3.21 12.69
C ILE A 226 -0.19 2.17 13.72
N TYR A 227 -0.45 0.89 13.48
CA TYR A 227 0.20 -0.18 14.24
C TYR A 227 1.45 -0.67 13.51
N VAL A 228 2.41 -1.14 14.28
CA VAL A 228 3.62 -1.80 13.79
C VAL A 228 3.67 -3.20 14.38
N VAL A 229 3.59 -4.20 13.51
CA VAL A 229 3.62 -5.61 13.87
C VAL A 229 4.92 -6.22 13.37
N ASP A 230 5.70 -6.83 14.25
CA ASP A 230 6.82 -7.69 13.86
C ASP A 230 6.27 -9.06 13.46
N ALA A 231 6.44 -9.41 12.19
CA ALA A 231 6.05 -10.69 11.61
C ALA A 231 7.28 -11.46 11.09
N ALA A 232 8.39 -11.41 11.84
CA ALA A 232 9.56 -12.26 11.59
C ALA A 232 9.21 -13.75 11.67
N ASP A 233 8.26 -14.10 12.54
CA ASP A 233 7.52 -15.36 12.52
C ASP A 233 6.02 -15.07 12.28
N PRO A 234 5.52 -15.23 11.04
CA PRO A 234 4.11 -15.00 10.72
C PRO A 234 3.12 -15.91 11.48
N THR A 235 3.61 -16.99 12.11
CA THR A 235 2.78 -17.88 12.94
C THR A 235 2.65 -17.39 14.39
N ALA A 236 3.49 -16.44 14.79
CA ALA A 236 3.50 -15.83 16.12
C ALA A 236 3.94 -14.35 16.02
N PRO A 237 3.16 -13.49 15.33
CA PRO A 237 3.48 -12.08 15.19
C PRO A 237 3.36 -11.34 16.54
N GLU A 238 4.11 -10.25 16.68
CA GLU A 238 4.14 -9.42 17.88
C GLU A 238 3.81 -7.96 17.57
N LEU A 239 2.94 -7.34 18.36
CA LEU A 239 2.72 -5.90 18.27
C LEU A 239 3.89 -5.18 18.96
N VAL A 240 4.67 -4.42 18.19
CA VAL A 240 5.86 -3.71 18.70
C VAL A 240 5.65 -2.21 18.84
N GLY A 241 4.62 -1.64 18.20
CA GLY A 241 4.32 -0.21 18.33
C GLY A 241 2.93 0.18 17.85
N GLN A 242 2.42 1.29 18.39
CA GLN A 242 1.23 1.99 17.91
C GLN A 242 1.52 3.49 17.92
N TYR A 243 1.16 4.18 16.84
CA TYR A 243 1.43 5.61 16.65
C TYR A 243 0.17 6.35 16.20
N LEU A 244 -0.16 7.43 16.90
CA LEU A 244 -1.20 8.37 16.52
C LEU A 244 -0.55 9.60 15.88
N PRO A 245 -0.82 9.90 14.60
CA PRO A 245 -0.26 11.08 13.95
C PRO A 245 -0.65 12.39 14.63
N GLU A 246 0.27 13.37 14.63
CA GLU A 246 -0.02 14.75 15.03
C GLU A 246 0.14 15.71 13.84
N PRO A 247 -0.88 16.51 13.49
CA PRO A 247 -2.22 16.57 14.09
C PRO A 247 -2.99 15.26 13.86
N LEU A 248 -3.95 14.97 14.74
CA LEU A 248 -4.79 13.78 14.62
C LEU A 248 -5.58 13.80 13.30
N PHE A 249 -5.51 12.71 12.55
CA PHE A 249 -6.36 12.40 11.41
C PHE A 249 -6.55 10.89 11.28
N ARG A 250 -7.64 10.48 10.61
CA ARG A 250 -7.93 9.07 10.32
C ARG A 250 -6.94 8.50 9.33
N VAL A 251 -6.17 7.50 9.73
CA VAL A 251 -5.21 6.84 8.84
C VAL A 251 -5.94 5.84 7.93
N GLY A 252 -5.90 6.09 6.62
CA GLY A 252 -6.40 5.16 5.61
C GLY A 252 -5.28 4.25 5.14
N GLN A 253 -4.63 4.64 4.05
CA GLN A 253 -3.50 3.91 3.48
C GLN A 253 -2.18 4.24 4.17
N VAL A 254 -1.38 3.21 4.42
CA VAL A 254 0.05 3.34 4.74
C VAL A 254 0.86 2.60 3.69
N ILE A 255 1.96 3.20 3.23
CA ILE A 255 2.86 2.61 2.24
C ILE A 255 4.31 2.84 2.69
N ALA A 256 5.03 1.76 3.01
CA ALA A 256 6.45 1.84 3.29
C ALA A 256 7.24 1.94 1.97
N VAL A 257 8.26 2.80 1.92
CA VAL A 257 9.26 2.88 0.84
C VAL A 257 10.61 3.15 1.49
N GLY A 258 11.40 2.10 1.70
CA GLY A 258 12.71 2.20 2.35
C GLY A 258 12.60 2.76 3.75
N ASN A 259 13.29 3.85 4.03
CA ASN A 259 13.24 4.53 5.33
C ASN A 259 12.04 5.50 5.50
N GLN A 260 11.06 5.49 4.59
CA GLN A 260 9.88 6.36 4.63
C GLN A 260 8.58 5.56 4.74
N LEU A 261 7.63 6.04 5.54
CA LEU A 261 6.26 5.55 5.59
C LEU A 261 5.32 6.69 5.17
N HIS A 262 4.68 6.51 4.02
CA HIS A 262 3.73 7.47 3.46
C HIS A 262 2.33 7.16 4.00
N VAL A 263 1.70 8.15 4.62
CA VAL A 263 0.45 8.00 5.37
C VAL A 263 -0.62 8.88 4.76
N PHE A 264 -1.71 8.27 4.32
CA PHE A 264 -2.85 8.90 3.68
C PHE A 264 -4.04 8.94 4.63
N SER A 265 -4.93 9.90 4.45
CA SER A 265 -6.11 10.04 5.31
C SER A 265 -7.33 9.35 4.73
N SER A 266 -8.06 8.61 5.56
CA SER A 266 -9.40 8.08 5.26
C SER A 266 -10.46 9.13 5.62
N GLU A 267 -10.99 9.83 4.62
CA GLU A 267 -11.95 10.94 4.78
C GLU A 267 -11.38 12.18 5.50
N GLY A 268 -10.13 12.54 5.18
CA GLY A 268 -9.43 13.67 5.82
C GLY A 268 -8.67 14.53 4.82
N SER A 269 -8.22 15.70 5.27
CA SER A 269 -7.47 16.66 4.42
C SER A 269 -5.99 16.73 4.75
N VAL A 270 -5.47 15.75 5.49
CA VAL A 270 -4.09 15.71 5.96
C VAL A 270 -3.42 14.45 5.44
N ALA A 271 -2.18 14.58 5.02
CA ALA A 271 -1.29 13.47 4.75
C ALA A 271 0.03 13.71 5.49
N ALA A 272 0.78 12.65 5.72
CA ALA A 272 2.04 12.73 6.46
C ALA A 272 3.07 11.73 5.91
N ILE A 273 4.34 12.05 6.10
CA ILE A 273 5.46 11.15 5.83
C ILE A 273 6.22 10.95 7.14
N PHE A 274 6.40 9.68 7.50
CA PHE A 274 7.12 9.25 8.69
C PHE A 274 8.47 8.65 8.30
N ASP A 275 9.44 8.87 9.17
CA ASP A 275 10.75 8.25 9.20
C ASP A 275 10.64 6.89 9.89
N ILE A 276 11.00 5.83 9.17
CA ILE A 276 11.03 4.44 9.65
C ILE A 276 12.45 3.85 9.60
N ARG A 277 13.47 4.70 9.78
CA ARG A 277 14.87 4.27 9.99
C ARG A 277 15.03 3.32 11.18
N ASP A 278 14.20 3.53 12.20
CA ASP A 278 13.85 2.50 13.17
C ASP A 278 12.45 1.99 12.79
N PRO A 279 12.34 0.82 12.14
CA PRO A 279 11.06 0.34 11.61
C PRO A 279 10.05 -0.01 12.71
N ALA A 280 10.50 -0.27 13.95
CA ALA A 280 9.61 -0.52 15.08
C ALA A 280 9.00 0.78 15.65
N HIS A 281 9.62 1.93 15.38
CA HIS A 281 9.25 3.23 15.97
C HIS A 281 9.15 4.33 14.89
N PRO A 282 8.06 4.36 14.10
CA PRO A 282 7.82 5.40 13.09
C PRO A 282 7.79 6.79 13.72
N ARG A 283 8.43 7.77 13.10
CA ARG A 283 8.50 9.14 13.63
C ARG A 283 8.11 10.17 12.58
N PRO A 284 7.31 11.20 12.88
CA PRO A 284 6.95 12.19 11.88
C PRO A 284 8.20 12.90 11.34
N ILE A 285 8.34 13.01 10.02
CA ILE A 285 9.38 13.84 9.41
C ILE A 285 8.98 15.31 9.62
N PRO A 286 9.84 16.15 10.21
CA PRO A 286 9.53 17.57 10.35
C PRO A 286 9.23 18.21 8.99
N GLY A 287 8.05 18.81 8.85
CA GLY A 287 7.58 19.38 7.57
C GLY A 287 6.93 18.38 6.60
N GLY A 288 7.01 17.07 6.88
CA GLY A 288 6.40 16.01 6.07
C GLY A 288 4.89 15.85 6.24
N THR A 289 4.28 16.57 7.21
CA THR A 289 2.82 16.66 7.36
C THR A 289 2.29 17.86 6.60
N TYR A 290 1.31 17.66 5.73
CA TYR A 290 0.75 18.72 4.88
C TYR A 290 -0.76 18.57 4.69
N SER A 291 -1.40 19.67 4.28
CA SER A 291 -2.81 19.69 3.92
C SER A 291 -2.99 19.43 2.43
N ILE A 292 -3.86 18.48 2.12
CA ILE A 292 -4.26 18.13 0.75
C ILE A 292 -5.06 19.30 0.17
N THR A 293 -4.72 19.71 -1.05
CA THR A 293 -5.32 20.86 -1.74
C THR A 293 -5.29 20.65 -3.25
N ASN A 294 -5.94 21.54 -3.99
CA ASN A 294 -5.87 21.65 -5.45
C ASN A 294 -5.26 22.99 -5.91
N GLY A 295 -4.46 23.62 -5.05
CA GLY A 295 -3.85 24.92 -5.33
C GLY A 295 -4.80 26.11 -5.23
N THR A 296 -6.10 25.90 -4.96
CA THR A 296 -7.02 27.00 -4.68
C THR A 296 -6.71 27.64 -3.33
N MET A 297 -6.79 28.97 -3.29
CA MET A 297 -6.45 29.78 -2.12
C MET A 297 -7.70 30.43 -1.54
N ASP A 298 -7.77 30.52 -0.21
CA ASP A 298 -8.78 31.28 0.49
C ASP A 298 -8.53 32.81 0.38
N ARG A 299 -9.41 33.61 0.97
CA ARG A 299 -9.31 35.10 0.95
C ARG A 299 -8.07 35.65 1.65
N LEU A 300 -7.39 34.84 2.45
CA LEU A 300 -6.16 35.17 3.16
C LEU A 300 -4.92 34.65 2.43
N GLY A 301 -5.09 34.03 1.24
CA GLY A 301 -3.98 33.47 0.46
C GLY A 301 -3.47 32.14 0.98
N ARG A 302 -4.27 31.39 1.75
CA ARG A 302 -3.91 30.07 2.28
C ARG A 302 -4.52 28.97 1.43
N PRO A 303 -3.82 27.84 1.19
CA PRO A 303 -4.39 26.70 0.49
C PRO A 303 -5.68 26.23 1.16
N ILE A 304 -6.71 25.92 0.38
CA ILE A 304 -7.96 25.36 0.88
C ILE A 304 -7.75 23.85 1.09
N PRO A 305 -7.89 23.34 2.33
CA PRO A 305 -7.81 21.90 2.58
C PRO A 305 -9.00 21.17 1.97
N LEU A 306 -8.73 20.06 1.31
CA LEU A 306 -9.73 19.22 0.66
C LEU A 306 -9.62 17.79 1.20
N PRO A 307 -10.75 17.11 1.46
CA PRO A 307 -10.71 15.74 1.92
C PRO A 307 -10.31 14.78 0.79
N ALA A 308 -9.61 13.72 1.17
CA ALA A 308 -9.21 12.58 0.38
C ALA A 308 -9.54 11.28 1.14
N TYR A 309 -9.36 10.14 0.49
CA TYR A 309 -9.74 8.83 1.05
C TYR A 309 -8.57 7.84 1.15
N PHE A 310 -7.95 7.47 0.04
CA PHE A 310 -6.74 6.62 0.01
C PHE A 310 -5.68 7.29 -0.85
N GLY A 311 -4.63 6.59 -1.29
CA GLY A 311 -3.68 7.18 -2.22
C GLY A 311 -2.60 6.24 -2.73
N MET A 312 -1.61 6.80 -3.41
CA MET A 312 -0.46 6.02 -3.89
C MET A 312 0.79 6.88 -3.82
N VAL A 313 1.93 6.24 -3.56
CA VAL A 313 3.24 6.86 -3.77
C VAL A 313 3.94 6.13 -4.91
N ASN A 314 4.37 6.87 -5.93
CA ASN A 314 5.12 6.33 -7.04
C ASN A 314 5.97 7.42 -7.70
N GLY A 315 7.23 7.11 -8.04
CA GLY A 315 8.08 8.03 -8.80
C GLY A 315 8.36 9.37 -8.10
N GLY A 316 8.37 9.41 -6.75
CA GLY A 316 8.55 10.65 -6.00
C GLY A 316 7.31 11.53 -5.91
N TYR A 317 6.13 11.04 -6.30
CA TYR A 317 4.86 11.73 -6.16
C TYR A 317 3.89 10.99 -5.23
N MET A 318 3.09 11.73 -4.47
CA MET A 318 1.93 11.22 -3.76
C MET A 318 0.64 11.66 -4.48
N TYR A 319 -0.23 10.69 -4.74
CA TYR A 319 -1.49 10.84 -5.46
C TYR A 319 -2.65 10.71 -4.48
N HIS A 320 -3.52 11.72 -4.44
CA HIS A 320 -4.62 11.84 -3.48
C HIS A 320 -5.96 11.93 -4.22
N PRO A 321 -6.70 10.83 -4.38
CA PRO A 321 -8.11 10.86 -4.77
C PRO A 321 -8.90 11.67 -3.74
N ARG A 322 -9.47 12.78 -4.20
CA ARG A 322 -10.24 13.75 -3.42
C ARG A 322 -11.72 13.41 -3.47
N ILE A 323 -12.41 13.65 -2.36
CA ILE A 323 -13.86 13.46 -2.22
C ILE A 323 -14.59 14.80 -2.01
N GLY A 324 -15.90 14.83 -2.27
CA GLY A 324 -16.79 15.95 -2.00
C GLY A 324 -16.91 16.95 -3.17
N PHE A 325 -17.23 18.20 -2.86
CA PHE A 325 -17.62 19.23 -3.85
C PHE A 325 -16.60 19.49 -4.97
N SER A 326 -15.34 19.08 -4.78
CA SER A 326 -14.27 19.16 -5.78
C SER A 326 -13.51 17.84 -5.83
N GLY A 327 -14.23 16.72 -5.98
CA GLY A 327 -13.63 15.41 -6.16
C GLY A 327 -12.70 15.35 -7.37
N GLY A 328 -11.81 14.37 -7.40
CA GLY A 328 -10.80 14.24 -8.45
C GLY A 328 -9.47 13.72 -7.91
N LEU A 329 -8.35 14.07 -8.54
CA LEU A 329 -7.01 13.61 -8.14
C LEU A 329 -6.12 14.82 -7.87
N ALA A 330 -5.51 14.93 -6.68
CA ALA A 330 -4.46 15.89 -6.41
C ALA A 330 -3.09 15.21 -6.39
N ILE A 331 -2.07 15.89 -6.89
CA ILE A 331 -0.71 15.36 -7.03
C ILE A 331 0.25 16.25 -6.26
N PHE A 332 1.08 15.61 -5.43
CA PHE A 332 2.11 16.27 -4.64
C PHE A 332 3.48 15.68 -4.95
N ASP A 333 4.48 16.53 -5.15
CA ASP A 333 5.89 16.15 -5.20
C ASP A 333 6.39 15.90 -3.77
N VAL A 334 7.02 14.74 -3.57
CA VAL A 334 7.60 14.29 -2.30
C VAL A 334 9.05 13.82 -2.45
N HIS A 335 9.78 14.27 -3.48
CA HIS A 335 11.22 13.99 -3.61
C HIS A 335 12.00 14.49 -2.39
N ASP A 336 11.58 15.63 -1.82
CA ASP A 336 11.95 16.03 -0.47
C ASP A 336 10.79 15.69 0.49
N PRO A 337 10.91 14.62 1.30
CA PRO A 337 9.84 14.21 2.20
C PRO A 337 9.62 15.19 3.37
N SER A 338 10.53 16.14 3.58
CA SER A 338 10.39 17.21 4.58
C SER A 338 9.70 18.45 4.04
N ALA A 339 9.48 18.52 2.72
CA ALA A 339 8.79 19.63 2.07
C ALA A 339 7.89 19.18 0.91
N PRO A 340 6.81 18.41 1.17
CA PRO A 340 5.83 18.07 0.14
C PRO A 340 5.22 19.32 -0.51
N THR A 341 5.11 19.33 -1.85
CA THR A 341 4.57 20.47 -2.60
C THR A 341 3.48 20.07 -3.59
N PHE A 342 2.42 20.87 -3.69
CA PHE A 342 1.36 20.67 -4.68
C PHE A 342 1.88 20.91 -6.11
N VAL A 343 1.59 19.98 -7.01
CA VAL A 343 2.06 19.99 -8.42
C VAL A 343 0.93 20.29 -9.38
N GLY A 344 -0.19 19.60 -9.24
CA GLY A 344 -1.31 19.66 -10.18
C GLY A 344 -2.51 18.88 -9.68
N ASP A 345 -3.64 19.08 -10.37
CA ASP A 345 -4.87 18.36 -10.06
C ASP A 345 -5.68 18.03 -11.32
N PHE A 346 -6.52 17.02 -11.16
CA PHE A 346 -7.64 16.72 -12.04
C PHE A 346 -8.92 16.89 -11.25
N GLU A 347 -9.88 17.66 -11.76
CA GLU A 347 -11.24 17.71 -11.22
C GLU A 347 -12.07 16.64 -11.94
N ALA A 348 -12.76 15.78 -11.17
CA ALA A 348 -13.63 14.73 -11.69
C ALA A 348 -15.10 15.15 -11.53
N PRO A 349 -15.77 15.67 -12.58
CA PRO A 349 -17.12 16.17 -12.44
C PRO A 349 -18.10 15.06 -12.02
N GLY A 350 -18.74 15.26 -10.86
CA GLY A 350 -19.70 14.31 -10.30
C GLY A 350 -19.10 12.98 -9.83
N GLY A 351 -17.78 12.92 -9.64
CA GLY A 351 -17.09 11.78 -9.08
C GLY A 351 -16.36 12.14 -7.78
N ASP A 352 -16.30 11.19 -6.86
CA ASP A 352 -15.60 11.26 -5.57
C ASP A 352 -14.48 10.21 -5.58
N GLY A 353 -13.23 10.62 -5.42
CA GLY A 353 -12.09 9.72 -5.56
C GLY A 353 -11.92 8.76 -4.38
N GLY A 354 -11.85 7.46 -4.67
CA GLY A 354 -11.54 6.41 -3.69
C GLY A 354 -10.05 6.03 -3.73
N TYR A 355 -9.65 5.30 -4.78
CA TYR A 355 -8.33 4.66 -4.89
C TYR A 355 -7.64 5.00 -6.20
N VAL A 356 -6.31 4.92 -6.21
CA VAL A 356 -5.47 5.18 -7.40
C VAL A 356 -4.34 4.17 -7.52
N PHE A 357 -4.16 3.64 -8.72
CA PHE A 357 -3.00 2.84 -9.12
C PHE A 357 -2.26 3.51 -10.27
N ILE A 358 -0.95 3.28 -10.36
CA ILE A 358 -0.09 3.88 -11.39
C ILE A 358 0.51 2.76 -12.25
N LYS A 359 0.36 2.88 -13.57
CA LYS A 359 1.07 2.06 -14.56
C LYS A 359 1.59 2.95 -15.68
N GLU A 360 2.90 2.98 -15.87
CA GLU A 360 3.60 3.62 -16.99
C GLU A 360 3.20 5.09 -17.25
N GLY A 361 3.03 5.87 -16.18
CA GLY A 361 2.60 7.27 -16.30
C GLY A 361 1.11 7.45 -16.56
N VAL A 362 0.29 6.42 -16.34
CA VAL A 362 -1.17 6.49 -16.34
C VAL A 362 -1.69 6.22 -14.94
N ALA A 363 -2.57 7.08 -14.44
CA ALA A 363 -3.34 6.83 -13.22
C ALA A 363 -4.63 6.09 -13.54
N PHE A 364 -4.95 5.09 -12.73
CA PHE A 364 -6.20 4.34 -12.77
C PHE A 364 -6.95 4.65 -11.49
N VAL A 365 -8.04 5.41 -11.60
CA VAL A 365 -8.70 6.04 -10.44
C VAL A 365 -10.17 5.69 -10.40
N GLY A 366 -10.65 5.15 -9.28
CA GLY A 366 -12.07 5.02 -9.00
C GLY A 366 -12.62 6.33 -8.44
N PHE A 367 -13.71 6.81 -9.03
CA PHE A 367 -14.38 8.06 -8.64
C PHE A 367 -15.81 7.82 -8.11
N SER A 368 -16.07 6.65 -7.51
CA SER A 368 -17.36 6.19 -6.97
C SER A 368 -18.48 6.09 -8.01
N ALA A 369 -18.81 7.17 -8.71
CA ALA A 369 -19.80 7.19 -9.78
C ALA A 369 -19.31 6.56 -11.11
N TYR A 370 -18.00 6.48 -11.30
CA TYR A 370 -17.33 5.92 -12.48
C TYR A 370 -15.85 5.71 -12.20
N GLY A 371 -15.19 4.87 -13.00
CA GLY A 371 -13.72 4.79 -13.04
C GLY A 371 -13.13 5.64 -14.16
N ALA A 372 -11.86 6.01 -14.06
CA ALA A 372 -11.16 6.69 -15.16
C ALA A 372 -9.68 6.33 -15.22
N THR A 373 -9.13 6.42 -16.43
CA THR A 373 -7.68 6.49 -16.64
C THR A 373 -7.27 7.90 -16.98
N LEU A 374 -6.19 8.38 -16.37
CA LEU A 374 -5.64 9.72 -16.56
C LEU A 374 -4.19 9.65 -17.05
N ASP A 375 -3.87 10.41 -18.07
CA ASP A 375 -2.49 10.64 -18.53
C ASP A 375 -1.76 11.52 -17.51
N LEU A 376 -0.59 11.06 -17.05
CA LEU A 376 0.31 11.76 -16.13
C LEU A 376 1.65 12.14 -16.77
N ALA A 377 1.77 12.14 -18.11
CA ALA A 377 2.99 12.57 -18.81
C ALA A 377 3.41 14.01 -18.41
N ASP A 378 2.43 14.86 -18.10
CA ASP A 378 2.63 16.12 -17.39
C ASP A 378 1.80 16.12 -16.08
N PRO A 379 2.43 15.91 -14.91
CA PRO A 379 1.71 15.84 -13.63
C PRO A 379 1.11 17.19 -13.21
N THR A 380 1.46 18.30 -13.87
CA THR A 380 0.87 19.62 -13.60
C THR A 380 -0.49 19.80 -14.28
N ALA A 381 -0.81 18.97 -15.27
CA ALA A 381 -2.06 19.02 -16.02
C ALA A 381 -2.54 17.61 -16.43
N PRO A 382 -2.93 16.75 -15.47
CA PRO A 382 -3.46 15.42 -15.80
C PRO A 382 -4.69 15.50 -16.70
N ALA A 383 -4.84 14.54 -17.61
CA ALA A 383 -5.95 14.53 -18.57
C ALA A 383 -6.63 13.15 -18.64
N MET A 384 -7.96 13.13 -18.65
CA MET A 384 -8.71 11.88 -18.79
C MET A 384 -8.49 11.25 -20.18
N ILE A 385 -8.00 10.01 -20.19
CA ILE A 385 -7.87 9.15 -21.38
C ILE A 385 -9.19 8.43 -21.62
N HIS A 386 -9.73 7.77 -20.58
CA HIS A 386 -10.93 6.97 -20.68
C HIS A 386 -11.78 7.05 -19.41
N ARG A 387 -13.09 6.86 -19.58
CA ARG A 387 -14.08 6.74 -18.50
C ARG A 387 -14.72 5.36 -18.57
N TYR A 388 -14.77 4.69 -17.42
CA TYR A 388 -15.35 3.37 -17.22
C TYR A 388 -16.65 3.55 -16.43
N ASP A 389 -17.79 3.39 -17.11
CA ASP A 389 -19.09 3.37 -16.43
C ASP A 389 -19.38 1.95 -15.96
N HIS A 390 -19.62 1.80 -14.65
CA HIS A 390 -20.04 0.55 -14.04
C HIS A 390 -21.05 0.85 -12.92
N THR A 391 -21.96 -0.09 -12.65
CA THR A 391 -23.05 0.17 -11.68
C THR A 391 -22.60 -0.12 -10.25
N GLY A 392 -22.78 0.85 -9.36
CA GLY A 392 -22.44 0.78 -7.94
C GLY A 392 -21.40 1.83 -7.57
N ASP A 393 -20.75 1.66 -6.42
CA ASP A 393 -19.65 2.49 -5.92
C ASP A 393 -18.29 2.03 -6.47
N VAL A 394 -17.87 2.61 -7.60
CA VAL A 394 -16.64 2.25 -8.34
C VAL A 394 -15.40 2.82 -7.64
N ASP A 395 -14.82 2.02 -6.76
CA ASP A 395 -13.70 2.41 -5.92
C ASP A 395 -12.33 2.10 -6.53
N THR A 396 -12.16 0.92 -7.15
CA THR A 396 -10.84 0.47 -7.61
C THR A 396 -10.80 0.18 -9.10
N LEU A 397 -9.69 0.60 -9.72
CA LEU A 397 -9.32 0.29 -11.09
C LEU A 397 -7.89 -0.26 -11.07
N THR A 398 -7.74 -1.58 -10.97
CA THR A 398 -6.42 -2.20 -10.85
C THR A 398 -5.91 -2.66 -12.22
N PRO A 399 -4.78 -2.13 -12.72
CA PRO A 399 -4.25 -2.48 -14.03
C PRO A 399 -3.44 -3.78 -13.99
N PHE A 400 -3.71 -4.71 -14.92
CA PHE A 400 -2.95 -5.94 -15.12
C PHE A 400 -2.65 -6.13 -16.61
N GLY A 401 -1.38 -5.96 -16.99
CA GLY A 401 -0.96 -6.00 -18.39
C GLY A 401 -1.74 -4.98 -19.22
N ASN A 402 -2.57 -5.47 -20.15
CA ASN A 402 -3.39 -4.66 -21.06
C ASN A 402 -4.89 -4.58 -20.70
N VAL A 403 -5.30 -5.09 -19.54
CA VAL A 403 -6.67 -5.01 -19.01
C VAL A 403 -6.70 -4.33 -17.65
N VAL A 404 -7.84 -3.73 -17.30
CA VAL A 404 -8.11 -3.20 -15.96
C VAL A 404 -9.25 -4.00 -15.34
N VAL A 405 -9.12 -4.32 -14.05
CA VAL A 405 -10.23 -4.82 -13.24
C VAL A 405 -10.88 -3.61 -12.58
N VAL A 406 -12.12 -3.33 -12.96
CA VAL A 406 -12.95 -2.28 -12.35
C VAL A 406 -13.81 -2.95 -11.29
N SER A 407 -13.65 -2.56 -10.03
CA SER A 407 -14.41 -3.15 -8.92
C SER A 407 -15.28 -2.13 -8.21
N VAL A 408 -16.34 -2.67 -7.61
CA VAL A 408 -17.36 -1.95 -6.89
C VAL A 408 -17.41 -2.44 -5.45
N ASP A 409 -17.42 -1.49 -4.53
CA ASP A 409 -17.46 -1.73 -3.08
C ASP A 409 -18.89 -1.98 -2.58
N ASP A 410 -19.89 -1.23 -3.06
CA ASP A 410 -21.31 -1.38 -2.69
C ASP A 410 -22.27 -1.07 -3.86
N ASP A 411 -23.55 -1.44 -3.72
CA ASP A 411 -24.64 -1.17 -4.68
C ASP A 411 -24.39 -1.77 -6.10
N ALA A 412 -23.56 -2.82 -6.20
CA ALA A 412 -23.29 -3.55 -7.43
C ALA A 412 -24.54 -4.28 -7.98
N ILE A 413 -24.52 -4.56 -9.28
CA ILE A 413 -25.41 -5.58 -9.85
C ILE A 413 -24.91 -6.96 -9.40
N ASP A 414 -25.83 -7.82 -8.99
CA ASP A 414 -25.52 -9.18 -8.54
C ASP A 414 -24.68 -9.97 -9.56
N GLY A 415 -23.57 -10.53 -9.10
CA GLY A 415 -22.56 -11.24 -9.89
C GLY A 415 -21.67 -10.34 -10.75
N GLN A 416 -21.73 -9.03 -10.59
CA GLN A 416 -21.05 -8.05 -11.44
C GLN A 416 -20.21 -7.04 -10.67
N ALA A 417 -19.94 -7.22 -9.38
CA ALA A 417 -19.14 -6.27 -8.60
C ALA A 417 -17.77 -5.98 -9.21
N SER A 418 -17.13 -6.94 -9.87
CA SER A 418 -15.93 -6.69 -10.66
C SER A 418 -16.09 -7.07 -12.11
N VAL A 419 -15.65 -6.19 -13.01
CA VAL A 419 -15.63 -6.37 -14.46
C VAL A 419 -14.22 -6.20 -15.01
N VAL A 420 -13.83 -7.07 -15.93
CA VAL A 420 -12.57 -7.00 -16.66
C VAL A 420 -12.78 -6.21 -17.94
N VAL A 421 -11.99 -5.16 -18.13
CA VAL A 421 -12.11 -4.24 -19.27
C VAL A 421 -10.76 -4.09 -19.97
N PRO A 422 -10.64 -4.45 -21.26
CA PRO A 422 -9.45 -4.16 -22.05
C PRO A 422 -9.23 -2.66 -22.21
N PHE A 423 -7.99 -2.18 -22.02
CA PHE A 423 -7.63 -0.78 -22.25
C PHE A 423 -6.54 -0.60 -23.32
N ALA A 424 -5.82 -1.66 -23.70
CA ALA A 424 -4.88 -1.68 -24.82
C ALA A 424 -5.09 -2.91 -25.72
N THR A 425 -4.74 -2.81 -27.01
CA THR A 425 -4.94 -3.90 -27.98
C THR A 425 -3.87 -4.99 -27.90
N GLU A 426 -2.63 -4.58 -27.69
CA GLU A 426 -1.49 -5.49 -27.61
C GLU A 426 -1.32 -5.99 -26.17
N VAL A 427 -0.77 -7.20 -26.05
CA VAL A 427 -0.27 -7.71 -24.76
C VAL A 427 0.86 -6.80 -24.30
N ASP A 428 0.96 -6.62 -22.99
CA ASP A 428 2.03 -5.82 -22.42
C ASP A 428 3.40 -6.37 -22.82
N ALA A 429 4.26 -5.48 -23.30
CA ALA A 429 5.60 -5.77 -23.79
C ALA A 429 6.66 -4.85 -23.17
N ASN A 430 6.25 -3.98 -22.24
CA ASN A 430 7.14 -3.01 -21.61
C ASN A 430 7.58 -3.56 -20.26
N GLY A 431 8.89 -3.60 -20.04
CA GLY A 431 9.43 -4.01 -18.75
C GLY A 431 9.39 -2.87 -17.73
N PRO A 432 9.35 -3.19 -16.43
CA PRO A 432 9.31 -2.18 -15.38
C PRO A 432 10.64 -1.43 -15.30
N ALA A 433 10.59 -0.18 -14.89
CA ALA A 433 11.77 0.64 -14.61
C ALA A 433 11.70 1.22 -13.20
N VAL A 434 12.83 1.26 -12.49
CA VAL A 434 12.92 1.97 -11.21
C VAL A 434 12.69 3.45 -11.47
N ASN A 435 11.72 4.05 -10.75
CA ASN A 435 11.41 5.47 -10.86
C ASN A 435 11.48 6.23 -9.52
N MET A 436 11.69 5.52 -8.40
CA MET A 436 12.02 6.10 -7.10
C MET A 436 12.95 5.16 -6.34
N VAL A 437 13.88 5.73 -5.58
CA VAL A 437 14.72 5.00 -4.62
C VAL A 437 14.74 5.76 -3.30
N VAL A 438 14.61 5.02 -2.20
CA VAL A 438 14.79 5.52 -0.84
C VAL A 438 15.81 4.62 -0.15
N PRO A 439 16.92 5.14 0.40
CA PRO A 439 17.34 6.54 0.39
C PRO A 439 17.56 7.08 -1.02
N ALA A 440 17.37 8.39 -1.21
CA ALA A 440 17.62 9.04 -2.50
C ALA A 440 19.09 8.89 -2.92
N ASP A 441 19.36 8.96 -4.23
CA ASP A 441 20.72 8.78 -4.74
C ASP A 441 21.70 9.82 -4.18
N GLY A 442 22.81 9.33 -3.63
CA GLY A 442 23.82 10.13 -2.96
C GLY A 442 23.45 10.55 -1.52
N ALA A 443 22.36 10.03 -0.95
CA ALA A 443 21.96 10.36 0.41
C ALA A 443 23.07 10.05 1.42
N THR A 444 23.32 10.97 2.35
CA THR A 444 24.28 10.81 3.45
C THR A 444 23.56 10.62 4.77
N ASP A 445 24.33 10.36 5.84
CA ASP A 445 23.84 10.29 7.21
C ASP A 445 22.71 9.27 7.41
N GLN A 446 22.76 8.20 6.61
CA GLN A 446 21.83 7.10 6.69
C GLN A 446 22.19 6.22 7.90
N PRO A 447 21.22 5.71 8.66
CA PRO A 447 21.49 4.89 9.83
C PRO A 447 22.16 3.58 9.40
N LEU A 448 22.83 2.93 10.32
CA LEU A 448 23.44 1.63 10.04
C LEU A 448 22.37 0.53 9.79
N THR A 449 21.12 0.77 10.17
CA THR A 449 19.95 -0.09 9.95
C THR A 449 19.20 0.20 8.64
N THR A 450 19.79 1.01 7.75
CA THR A 450 19.12 1.51 6.54
C THR A 450 18.44 0.42 5.73
N ARG A 451 17.18 0.69 5.39
CA ARG A 451 16.37 -0.11 4.47
C ARG A 451 16.24 0.62 3.15
N VAL A 452 16.33 -0.14 2.07
CA VAL A 452 16.18 0.36 0.71
C VAL A 452 14.77 0.07 0.23
N GLY A 453 14.11 1.05 -0.37
CA GLY A 453 12.84 0.91 -1.06
C GLY A 453 12.96 1.41 -2.49
N LEU A 454 12.30 0.71 -3.40
CA LEU A 454 12.24 1.02 -4.81
C LEU A 454 10.78 1.06 -5.23
N THR A 455 10.37 2.07 -5.99
CA THR A 455 9.14 2.00 -6.76
C THR A 455 9.48 1.77 -8.23
N PHE A 456 8.59 1.06 -8.92
CA PHE A 456 8.68 0.79 -10.34
C PHE A 456 7.56 1.51 -11.08
N THR A 457 7.75 1.71 -12.38
CA THR A 457 6.75 2.31 -13.28
C THR A 457 5.44 1.52 -13.35
N GLU A 458 5.43 0.27 -12.92
CA GLU A 458 4.26 -0.61 -12.90
C GLU A 458 4.43 -1.73 -11.87
N PHE A 459 3.42 -2.60 -11.75
CA PHE A 459 3.48 -3.75 -10.85
C PHE A 459 4.54 -4.75 -11.30
N VAL A 460 5.28 -5.30 -10.34
CA VAL A 460 6.34 -6.26 -10.62
C VAL A 460 5.95 -7.65 -10.16
N SER A 461 6.47 -8.67 -10.84
CA SER A 461 6.28 -10.05 -10.42
C SER A 461 7.12 -10.33 -9.18
N MET A 462 6.45 -10.69 -8.07
CA MET A 462 7.13 -11.04 -6.82
C MET A 462 8.06 -12.25 -6.94
N ASN A 463 7.88 -13.11 -7.96
CA ASN A 463 8.82 -14.19 -8.28
C ASN A 463 10.20 -13.64 -8.69
N SER A 464 10.22 -12.51 -9.42
CA SER A 464 11.45 -11.87 -9.86
C SER A 464 12.16 -11.08 -8.76
N VAL A 465 11.54 -10.92 -7.57
CA VAL A 465 12.15 -10.25 -6.42
C VAL A 465 12.95 -11.27 -5.61
N PHE A 466 14.25 -11.36 -5.87
CA PHE A 466 15.16 -12.31 -5.24
C PHE A 466 16.59 -11.75 -5.16
N ARG A 467 17.49 -12.49 -4.50
CA ARG A 467 18.87 -12.07 -4.22
C ARG A 467 19.67 -11.62 -5.45
N GLY A 468 19.34 -12.12 -6.66
CA GLY A 468 20.00 -11.75 -7.92
C GLY A 468 19.45 -10.49 -8.59
N SER A 469 18.28 -9.97 -8.17
CA SER A 469 17.56 -8.91 -8.87
C SER A 469 17.54 -7.56 -8.17
N VAL A 470 17.73 -7.53 -6.86
CA VAL A 470 17.96 -6.30 -6.09
C VAL A 470 19.12 -6.55 -5.15
N ILE A 471 20.22 -5.83 -5.38
CA ILE A 471 21.52 -6.13 -4.77
C ILE A 471 21.99 -4.91 -4.00
N LEU A 472 22.45 -5.13 -2.77
CA LEU A 472 23.22 -4.14 -2.01
C LEU A 472 24.70 -4.54 -2.01
N ARG A 473 25.58 -3.63 -2.41
CA ARG A 473 27.03 -3.83 -2.46
C ARG A 473 27.75 -2.95 -1.44
N GLY A 474 28.75 -3.54 -0.81
CA GLY A 474 29.72 -2.82 0.00
C GLY A 474 30.69 -1.98 -0.84
N PRO A 475 31.56 -1.20 -0.19
CA PRO A 475 32.53 -0.31 -0.85
C PRO A 475 33.59 -1.06 -1.67
N ASP A 476 33.80 -2.35 -1.40
CA ASP A 476 34.66 -3.26 -2.15
C ASP A 476 33.97 -3.88 -3.38
N GLY A 477 32.69 -3.53 -3.62
CA GLY A 477 31.85 -4.08 -4.69
C GLY A 477 31.25 -5.44 -4.36
N VAL A 478 31.49 -5.96 -3.17
CA VAL A 478 31.01 -7.28 -2.76
C VAL A 478 29.54 -7.19 -2.31
N PRO A 479 28.67 -8.08 -2.79
CA PRO A 479 27.27 -8.16 -2.36
C PRO A 479 27.11 -8.48 -0.88
N LEU A 480 26.16 -7.83 -0.23
CA LEU A 480 25.71 -8.15 1.12
C LEU A 480 24.50 -9.08 1.05
N ASP A 481 24.36 -9.94 2.05
CA ASP A 481 23.12 -10.67 2.26
C ASP A 481 22.05 -9.72 2.80
N ALA A 482 20.87 -9.86 2.20
CA ALA A 482 19.73 -9.02 2.48
C ALA A 482 18.45 -9.82 2.25
N HIS A 483 17.42 -9.44 2.98
CA HIS A 483 16.08 -9.94 2.77
C HIS A 483 15.30 -9.01 1.85
N LEU A 484 14.25 -9.57 1.23
CA LEU A 484 13.41 -8.88 0.27
C LEU A 484 11.93 -9.07 0.59
N SER A 485 11.15 -8.01 0.38
CA SER A 485 9.69 -8.04 0.42
C SER A 485 9.13 -7.06 -0.60
N GLY A 486 7.82 -7.06 -0.80
CA GLY A 486 7.22 -6.16 -1.77
C GLY A 486 5.71 -6.12 -1.71
N GLN A 487 5.18 -5.18 -2.47
CA GLN A 487 3.76 -4.98 -2.68
C GLN A 487 3.59 -4.27 -4.02
N GLU A 488 2.80 -4.85 -4.94
CA GLU A 488 2.49 -4.23 -6.22
C GLU A 488 3.76 -3.84 -7.02
N GLY A 489 3.99 -2.54 -7.23
CA GLY A 489 5.19 -1.99 -7.89
C GLY A 489 6.28 -1.53 -6.92
N ILE A 490 6.25 -1.97 -5.66
CA ILE A 490 7.17 -1.54 -4.59
C ILE A 490 7.98 -2.73 -4.11
N VAL A 491 9.30 -2.57 -4.05
CA VAL A 491 10.24 -3.58 -3.57
C VAL A 491 11.08 -3.02 -2.45
N HIS A 492 11.30 -3.83 -1.42
CA HIS A 492 12.14 -3.52 -0.28
C HIS A 492 13.33 -4.45 -0.18
N LEU A 493 14.46 -3.90 0.22
CA LEU A 493 15.66 -4.64 0.59
C LEU A 493 16.13 -4.15 1.95
N TRP A 494 16.43 -5.05 2.88
CA TRP A 494 17.16 -4.70 4.09
C TRP A 494 18.29 -5.70 4.38
N PRO A 495 19.47 -5.21 4.81
CA PRO A 495 20.60 -6.07 5.14
C PRO A 495 20.26 -7.07 6.26
N GLU A 496 20.79 -8.29 6.18
CA GLU A 496 20.71 -9.26 7.30
C GLU A 496 21.51 -8.81 8.53
N ARG A 497 22.48 -7.92 8.31
CA ARG A 497 23.39 -7.41 9.34
C ARG A 497 23.55 -5.91 9.23
N ILE A 498 23.81 -5.28 10.37
CA ILE A 498 24.02 -3.84 10.45
C ILE A 498 25.18 -3.37 9.56
N LEU A 499 25.01 -2.22 8.93
CA LEU A 499 25.99 -1.62 8.02
C LEU A 499 27.16 -1.01 8.79
N ALA A 500 28.31 -0.89 8.13
CA ALA A 500 29.48 -0.19 8.66
C ALA A 500 29.22 1.32 8.73
N PRO A 501 29.74 2.04 9.74
CA PRO A 501 29.67 3.49 9.81
C PRO A 501 30.52 4.17 8.73
N SER A 502 30.17 5.40 8.37
CA SER A 502 30.90 6.24 7.40
C SER A 502 31.24 5.51 6.09
N THR A 503 30.35 4.64 5.63
CA THR A 503 30.58 3.73 4.51
C THR A 503 29.55 3.95 3.42
N THR A 504 30.02 4.04 2.18
CA THR A 504 29.15 4.13 1.00
C THR A 504 28.78 2.74 0.51
N TYR A 505 27.48 2.53 0.31
CA TYR A 505 26.89 1.32 -0.26
C TYR A 505 26.22 1.64 -1.59
N THR A 506 26.19 0.66 -2.49
CA THR A 506 25.55 0.77 -3.81
C THR A 506 24.39 -0.21 -3.91
N VAL A 507 23.21 0.31 -4.23
CA VAL A 507 22.03 -0.46 -4.64
C VAL A 507 22.10 -0.67 -6.15
N GLU A 508 21.83 -1.89 -6.60
CA GLU A 508 21.81 -2.27 -8.01
C GLU A 508 20.55 -3.09 -8.32
N VAL A 509 19.86 -2.71 -9.40
CA VAL A 509 18.87 -3.55 -10.08
C VAL A 509 19.44 -3.85 -11.47
N PRO A 510 19.97 -5.05 -11.74
CA PRO A 510 20.53 -5.38 -13.04
C PRO A 510 19.45 -5.41 -14.12
N ALA A 511 19.86 -5.20 -15.38
CA ALA A 511 19.02 -5.51 -16.52
C ALA A 511 18.69 -7.02 -16.52
N GLY A 512 17.42 -7.36 -16.74
CA GLY A 512 16.93 -8.73 -16.61
C GLY A 512 16.54 -9.14 -15.19
N GLY A 513 16.83 -8.31 -14.18
CA GLY A 513 16.66 -8.66 -12.77
C GLY A 513 15.21 -8.75 -12.32
N ILE A 514 14.41 -7.74 -12.64
CA ILE A 514 13.01 -7.64 -12.24
C ILE A 514 12.13 -7.73 -13.48
N THR A 515 11.01 -8.42 -13.40
CA THR A 515 10.00 -8.45 -14.46
C THR A 515 8.68 -7.85 -14.01
N ASP A 516 7.89 -7.38 -14.96
CA ASP A 516 6.46 -7.12 -14.75
C ASP A 516 5.69 -8.45 -14.57
N LEU A 517 4.36 -8.35 -14.55
CA LEU A 517 3.47 -9.50 -14.47
C LEU A 517 3.47 -10.37 -15.74
N ASN A 518 3.75 -9.77 -16.90
CA ASN A 518 3.77 -10.40 -18.22
C ASN A 518 5.12 -11.05 -18.57
N GLY A 519 6.13 -10.92 -17.71
CA GLY A 519 7.46 -11.46 -17.88
C GLY A 519 8.43 -10.55 -18.66
N ASN A 520 8.06 -9.29 -18.90
CA ASN A 520 8.92 -8.30 -19.52
C ASN A 520 9.95 -7.79 -18.50
N PRO A 521 11.26 -7.89 -18.77
CA PRO A 521 12.29 -7.56 -17.80
C PRO A 521 12.69 -6.08 -17.80
N THR A 522 13.30 -5.63 -16.69
CA THR A 522 14.11 -4.40 -16.65
C THR A 522 15.12 -4.40 -17.80
N THR A 523 15.04 -3.41 -18.68
CA THR A 523 15.88 -3.39 -19.90
C THR A 523 17.25 -2.74 -19.68
N ALA A 524 17.37 -1.90 -18.65
CA ALA A 524 18.60 -1.23 -18.27
C ALA A 524 18.90 -1.49 -16.79
N ALA A 525 20.19 -1.52 -16.46
CA ALA A 525 20.60 -1.57 -15.07
C ALA A 525 20.34 -0.21 -14.39
N PHE A 526 19.81 -0.25 -13.19
CA PHE A 526 19.68 0.89 -12.29
C PHE A 526 20.70 0.78 -11.17
N THR A 527 21.34 1.90 -10.82
CA THR A 527 22.26 1.97 -9.69
C THR A 527 22.00 3.23 -8.88
N SER A 528 22.06 3.12 -7.56
CA SER A 528 22.04 4.25 -6.65
C SER A 528 22.98 4.01 -5.48
N SER A 529 23.45 5.06 -4.81
CA SER A 529 24.32 4.95 -3.64
C SER A 529 23.82 5.76 -2.45
N PHE A 530 24.18 5.31 -1.25
CA PHE A 530 23.98 6.07 -0.03
C PHE A 530 25.16 5.87 0.92
N THR A 531 25.37 6.81 1.84
CA THR A 531 26.46 6.77 2.82
C THR A 531 25.90 6.75 4.24
N THR A 532 26.38 5.81 5.04
CA THR A 532 25.99 5.67 6.45
C THR A 532 26.62 6.76 7.32
N VAL A 533 25.96 7.06 8.44
CA VAL A 533 26.37 8.04 9.44
C VAL A 533 27.70 7.64 10.11
N SER A 534 28.43 8.63 10.63
CA SER A 534 29.57 8.41 11.52
C SER A 534 29.11 8.01 12.92
N CYS A 535 29.84 7.08 13.55
CA CYS A 535 29.65 6.72 14.96
C CYS A 535 30.77 7.26 15.87
N GLU A 536 31.66 8.10 15.34
CA GLU A 536 32.72 8.81 16.07
C GLU A 536 32.32 10.21 16.51
#